data_AF-A0A1L8Q4S7-F1
#
_entry.id   AF-A0A1L8Q4S7-F1
#
_cell.length_a   1.000
_cell.length_b   1.000
_cell.length_c   1.000
_cell.angle_alpha   90.00
_cell.angle_beta   90.00
_cell.angle_gamma   90.00
#
_symmetry.space_group_name_H-M   'P 1'
#
loop_
_entity.id
_entity.type
_entity.pdbx_description
1 polymer ?
#
loop_
_entity_poly.entity_id
_entity_poly.type
_entity_poly.pdbx_seq_one_letter_code
_entity_poly.pdbx_strand_id
1 'polypeptide(L)'
;MKPEELHAIASELGLQFDEDSRSIYGTQSGYLLFLQETDVKNQFRLCVSVSLNGNPADSEENELVWDEFKSESLPNLSTLSINQYLVSFVVKGAMRKSKTIEKLQTLITDLVVFLETHHFVQVCAYSGQEGPVGLYQLGDSIFLINEESYQLLKSNLQIEVDSYQNQKENVLLGAVGALLGALIGGAVALFIARLGYVAMVAGIVLGICTIKGYEILGRKVSRKGIVISSIWMVITVFLVNQIDLAMEVVAKLGVEFAFAFRVVNQLIFSGDFPDNYFYNLAMLAVFTLVGAGVSISSVWSSHKTKGIVRKIA
;
A
#
# COMPACT_ATOMS: atom_id res chain seq x y z
N MET A 1 -0.23 -8.35 13.52
CA MET A 1 -0.38 -8.77 14.93
C MET A 1 -1.43 -7.91 15.62
N LYS A 2 -2.01 -8.40 16.73
CA LYS A 2 -2.92 -7.57 17.55
C LYS A 2 -2.09 -6.52 18.33
N PRO A 3 -2.64 -5.34 18.68
CA PRO A 3 -1.92 -4.32 19.44
C PRO A 3 -1.32 -4.84 20.75
N GLU A 4 -2.06 -5.66 21.51
CA GLU A 4 -1.61 -6.31 22.74
C GLU A 4 -0.34 -7.16 22.53
N GLU A 5 -0.23 -7.81 21.36
CA GLU A 5 0.93 -8.64 21.05
C GLU A 5 2.18 -7.78 20.82
N LEU A 6 2.03 -6.66 20.11
CA LEU A 6 3.11 -5.70 19.84
C LEU A 6 3.55 -4.97 21.11
N HIS A 7 2.61 -4.60 21.99
CA HIS A 7 2.93 -4.00 23.28
C HIS A 7 3.79 -4.94 24.16
N ALA A 8 3.47 -6.23 24.18
CA ALA A 8 4.29 -7.21 24.89
C ALA A 8 5.68 -7.41 24.24
N ILE A 9 5.78 -7.35 22.90
CA ILE A 9 7.10 -7.37 22.22
C ILE A 9 7.91 -6.13 22.62
N ALA A 10 7.31 -4.95 22.59
CA ALA A 10 7.98 -3.72 23.01
C ALA A 10 8.49 -3.80 24.45
N SER A 11 7.64 -4.26 25.36
CA SER A 11 7.98 -4.43 26.77
C SER A 11 9.16 -5.39 26.98
N GLU A 12 9.16 -6.55 26.31
CA GLU A 12 10.27 -7.52 26.40
C GLU A 12 11.57 -7.02 25.75
N LEU A 13 11.48 -6.15 24.73
CA LEU A 13 12.63 -5.49 24.11
C LEU A 13 13.13 -4.26 24.90
N GLY A 14 12.43 -3.85 25.97
CA GLY A 14 12.73 -2.61 26.70
C GLY A 14 12.47 -1.33 25.88
N LEU A 15 11.55 -1.41 24.92
CA LEU A 15 11.16 -0.33 24.01
C LEU A 15 9.75 0.16 24.32
N GLN A 16 9.40 1.33 23.79
CA GLN A 16 8.07 1.92 23.87
C GLN A 16 7.20 1.45 22.70
N PHE A 17 5.88 1.51 22.86
CA PHE A 17 4.91 1.16 21.82
C PHE A 17 3.94 2.32 21.61
N ASP A 18 3.84 2.78 20.38
CA ASP A 18 2.80 3.70 19.95
C ASP A 18 1.64 2.93 19.31
N GLU A 19 0.44 3.05 19.90
CA GLU A 19 -0.75 2.29 19.46
C GLU A 19 -1.31 2.77 18.12
N ASP A 20 -1.21 4.07 17.83
CA ASP A 20 -1.79 4.72 16.66
C ASP A 20 -1.04 4.34 15.37
N SER A 21 0.29 4.40 15.40
CA SER A 21 1.16 4.01 14.28
C SER A 21 1.54 2.54 14.31
N ARG A 22 1.25 1.84 15.41
CA ARG A 22 1.67 0.45 15.68
C ARG A 22 3.19 0.28 15.55
N SER A 23 3.93 1.30 15.97
CA SER A 23 5.39 1.32 15.94
C SER A 23 5.94 1.05 17.32
N ILE A 24 6.96 0.20 17.39
CA ILE A 24 7.77 -0.03 18.59
C ILE A 24 9.02 0.84 18.42
N TYR A 25 9.44 1.59 19.43
CA TYR A 25 10.56 2.53 19.29
C TYR A 25 11.31 2.75 20.59
N GLY A 26 12.54 3.23 20.49
CA GLY A 26 13.34 3.62 21.65
C GLY A 26 14.80 3.83 21.30
N THR A 27 15.54 4.36 22.26
CA THR A 27 16.97 4.65 22.10
C THR A 27 17.80 3.52 22.71
N GLN A 28 18.76 2.99 21.94
CA GLN A 28 19.75 2.02 22.39
C GLN A 28 21.14 2.56 22.08
N SER A 29 21.98 2.71 23.10
CA SER A 29 23.31 3.34 23.01
C SER A 29 23.36 4.67 22.20
N GLY A 30 22.35 5.51 22.35
CA GLY A 30 22.27 6.80 21.63
C GLY A 30 21.69 6.73 20.20
N TYR A 31 21.43 5.55 19.67
CA TYR A 31 20.73 5.37 18.39
C TYR A 31 19.23 5.27 18.60
N LEU A 32 18.45 6.13 17.94
CA LEU A 32 17.00 6.04 17.94
C LEU A 32 16.57 5.00 16.90
N LEU A 33 15.92 3.94 17.39
CA LEU A 33 15.45 2.82 16.59
C LEU A 33 13.92 2.83 16.55
N PHE A 34 13.35 2.38 15.43
CA PHE A 34 11.94 1.97 15.40
C PHE A 34 11.75 0.65 14.65
N LEU A 35 10.70 -0.05 15.01
CA LEU A 35 10.33 -1.37 14.53
C LEU A 35 8.84 -1.37 14.18
N GLN A 36 8.49 -1.87 13.01
CA GLN A 36 7.09 -1.99 12.56
C GLN A 36 6.87 -3.31 11.83
N GLU A 37 5.68 -3.90 11.95
CA GLU A 37 5.29 -5.05 11.11
C GLU A 37 5.15 -4.59 9.64
N THR A 38 5.64 -5.39 8.69
CA THR A 38 5.48 -5.10 7.26
C THR A 38 4.10 -5.52 6.78
N ASP A 39 3.77 -5.23 5.52
CA ASP A 39 2.55 -5.74 4.87
C ASP A 39 2.51 -7.28 4.80
N VAL A 40 3.66 -7.93 4.95
CA VAL A 40 3.76 -9.39 5.05
C VAL A 40 3.61 -9.78 6.53
N LYS A 41 2.58 -10.58 6.79
CA LYS A 41 2.27 -11.08 8.15
C LYS A 41 3.50 -11.73 8.80
N ASN A 42 3.74 -11.40 10.07
CA ASN A 42 4.86 -11.94 10.86
C ASN A 42 6.24 -11.62 10.28
N GLN A 43 6.38 -10.46 9.65
CA GLN A 43 7.66 -9.91 9.23
C GLN A 43 7.77 -8.49 9.79
N PHE A 44 8.93 -8.16 10.32
CA PHE A 44 9.19 -6.89 10.99
C PHE A 44 10.27 -6.12 10.27
N ARG A 45 10.16 -4.80 10.21
CA ARG A 45 11.17 -3.90 9.69
C ARG A 45 11.72 -3.08 10.85
N LEU A 46 13.00 -3.27 11.16
CA LEU A 46 13.78 -2.43 12.07
C LEU A 46 14.45 -1.34 11.25
N CYS A 47 14.42 -0.10 11.74
CA CYS A 47 14.98 1.06 11.06
C CYS A 47 15.84 1.88 12.01
N VAL A 48 16.94 2.42 11.48
CA VAL A 48 17.84 3.37 12.13
C VAL A 48 18.34 4.37 11.10
N SER A 49 18.63 5.61 11.51
CA SER A 49 19.20 6.63 10.62
C SER A 49 20.60 7.02 11.05
N VAL A 50 21.58 6.72 10.21
CA VAL A 50 23.01 6.87 10.54
C VAL A 50 23.82 7.38 9.34
N SER A 51 24.97 7.97 9.66
CA SER A 51 26.03 8.27 8.70
C SER A 51 27.36 7.72 9.20
N LEU A 52 28.29 7.49 8.27
CA LEU A 52 29.68 7.20 8.57
C LEU A 52 30.54 8.26 7.90
N ASN A 53 31.38 8.93 8.67
CA ASN A 53 32.23 10.03 8.20
C ASN A 53 31.47 11.16 7.47
N GLY A 54 30.22 11.42 7.85
CA GLY A 54 29.35 12.41 7.21
C GLY A 54 28.72 11.96 5.88
N ASN A 55 29.06 10.75 5.40
CA ASN A 55 28.52 10.20 4.17
C ASN A 55 27.23 9.41 4.42
N PRO A 56 26.30 9.39 3.45
CA PRO A 56 25.13 8.51 3.46
C PRO A 56 25.50 7.04 3.72
N ALA A 57 24.63 6.30 4.40
CA ALA A 57 24.87 4.89 4.69
C ALA A 57 24.96 4.03 3.43
N ASP A 58 24.37 4.46 2.31
CA ASP A 58 24.45 3.79 1.00
C ASP A 58 25.57 4.31 0.08
N SER A 59 26.49 5.16 0.59
CA SER A 59 27.66 5.56 -0.19
C SER A 59 28.56 4.36 -0.50
N GLU A 60 29.24 4.36 -1.64
CA GLU A 60 30.17 3.28 -2.07
C GLU A 60 31.22 2.96 -0.98
N GLU A 61 31.68 3.97 -0.23
CA GLU A 61 32.65 3.81 0.87
C GLU A 61 32.10 3.00 2.05
N ASN A 62 30.78 3.04 2.26
CA ASN A 62 30.10 2.40 3.37
C ASN A 62 29.51 1.02 3.00
N GLU A 63 29.41 0.71 1.70
CA GLU A 63 28.83 -0.55 1.21
C GLU A 63 29.56 -1.78 1.77
N LEU A 64 30.90 -1.75 1.78
CA LEU A 64 31.72 -2.84 2.31
C LEU A 64 31.50 -3.08 3.81
N VAL A 65 31.29 -2.00 4.58
CA VAL A 65 31.04 -2.07 6.03
C VAL A 65 29.69 -2.74 6.29
N TRP A 66 28.67 -2.41 5.49
CA TRP A 66 27.35 -3.04 5.61
C TRP A 66 27.31 -4.50 5.12
N ASP A 67 28.13 -4.85 4.13
CA ASP A 67 28.28 -6.23 3.68
C ASP A 67 28.91 -7.12 4.75
N GLU A 68 29.84 -6.60 5.54
CA GLU A 68 30.40 -7.28 6.72
C GLU A 68 29.28 -7.62 7.71
N PHE A 69 28.49 -6.62 8.15
CA PHE A 69 27.36 -6.84 9.05
C PHE A 69 26.36 -7.87 8.50
N LYS A 70 26.07 -7.79 7.20
CA LYS A 70 25.14 -8.71 6.54
C LYS A 70 25.67 -10.14 6.53
N SER A 71 26.98 -10.32 6.33
CA SER A 71 27.60 -11.64 6.32
C SER A 71 27.67 -12.28 7.71
N GLU A 72 27.93 -11.49 8.75
CA GLU A 72 28.15 -11.97 10.11
C GLU A 72 26.85 -12.12 10.91
N SER A 73 25.97 -11.10 10.82
CA SER A 73 24.81 -10.96 11.71
C SER A 73 23.47 -11.30 11.03
N LEU A 74 23.45 -11.44 9.70
CA LEU A 74 22.22 -11.72 8.95
C LEU A 74 22.25 -13.00 8.08
N PRO A 75 22.77 -14.16 8.54
CA PRO A 75 22.69 -15.36 7.75
C PRO A 75 21.21 -15.84 7.62
N ASN A 76 20.68 -15.73 6.41
CA ASN A 76 19.50 -16.43 5.86
C ASN A 76 18.06 -15.95 6.15
N LEU A 77 17.78 -14.85 6.86
CA LEU A 77 16.37 -14.50 7.16
C LEU A 77 15.99 -13.01 7.16
N SER A 78 16.90 -12.15 6.69
CA SER A 78 16.67 -10.70 6.67
C SER A 78 17.18 -10.00 5.42
N THR A 79 16.40 -9.02 4.95
CA THR A 79 16.80 -8.14 3.85
C THR A 79 17.27 -6.82 4.43
N LEU A 80 18.53 -6.47 4.17
CA LEU A 80 19.07 -5.14 4.38
C LEU A 80 18.72 -4.26 3.17
N SER A 81 18.13 -3.10 3.44
CA SER A 81 17.91 -2.05 2.45
C SER A 81 18.36 -0.74 3.05
N ILE A 82 19.14 0.01 2.28
CA ILE A 82 19.65 1.31 2.67
C ILE A 82 19.13 2.33 1.66
N ASN A 83 18.66 3.47 2.16
CA ASN A 83 18.25 4.61 1.36
C ASN A 83 18.84 5.87 2.00
N GLN A 84 19.92 6.37 1.39
CA GLN A 84 20.71 7.47 1.92
C GLN A 84 21.15 7.17 3.36
N TYR A 85 20.63 7.94 4.33
CA TYR A 85 20.96 7.81 5.74
C TYR A 85 20.07 6.79 6.48
N LEU A 86 19.00 6.27 5.88
CA LEU A 86 18.09 5.33 6.52
C LEU A 86 18.47 3.88 6.20
N VAL A 87 18.77 3.12 7.24
CA VAL A 87 19.08 1.69 7.17
C VAL A 87 17.88 0.90 7.66
N SER A 88 17.44 -0.09 6.89
CA SER A 88 16.27 -0.91 7.17
C SER A 88 16.60 -2.40 7.12
N PHE A 89 16.24 -3.13 8.18
CA PHE A 89 16.39 -4.57 8.30
C PHE A 89 15.01 -5.22 8.35
N VAL A 90 14.68 -6.00 7.34
CA VAL A 90 13.42 -6.75 7.30
C VAL A 90 13.67 -8.16 7.81
N VAL A 91 13.06 -8.57 8.92
CA VAL A 91 13.29 -9.85 9.59
C VAL A 91 12.01 -10.66 9.66
N LYS A 92 12.07 -11.93 9.26
CA LYS A 92 10.95 -12.86 9.44
C LYS A 92 10.83 -13.31 10.90
N GLY A 93 9.63 -13.18 11.45
CA GLY A 93 9.29 -13.73 12.76
C GLY A 93 9.41 -15.26 12.79
N ALA A 94 9.48 -15.81 14.00
CA ALA A 94 9.53 -17.25 14.23
C ALA A 94 8.12 -17.83 14.44
N MET A 95 8.01 -19.17 14.46
CA MET A 95 6.76 -19.85 14.80
C MET A 95 6.28 -19.53 16.23
N ARG A 96 7.22 -19.35 17.16
CA ARG A 96 6.93 -18.99 18.55
C ARG A 96 7.21 -17.51 18.76
N LYS A 97 6.35 -16.85 19.54
CA LYS A 97 6.49 -15.43 19.88
C LYS A 97 7.80 -15.13 20.60
N SER A 98 8.14 -15.92 21.63
CA SER A 98 9.42 -15.78 22.36
C SER A 98 10.63 -15.86 21.43
N LYS A 99 10.62 -16.76 20.46
CA LYS A 99 11.69 -16.87 19.45
C LYS A 99 11.74 -15.69 18.48
N THR A 100 10.62 -15.00 18.26
CA THR A 100 10.62 -13.74 17.49
C THR A 100 11.27 -12.62 18.30
N ILE A 101 10.94 -12.54 19.59
CA ILE A 101 11.50 -11.54 20.51
C ILE A 101 13.01 -11.75 20.67
N GLU A 102 13.46 -12.98 20.93
CA GLU A 102 14.90 -13.32 20.98
C GLU A 102 15.62 -12.88 19.70
N LYS A 103 15.06 -13.17 18.51
CA LYS A 103 15.66 -12.77 17.23
C LYS A 103 15.77 -11.26 17.08
N LEU A 104 14.71 -10.53 17.44
CA LEU A 104 14.70 -9.06 17.36
C LEU A 104 15.68 -8.45 18.36
N GLN A 105 15.77 -9.02 19.56
CA GLN A 105 16.70 -8.59 20.59
C GLN A 105 18.15 -8.81 20.18
N THR A 106 18.47 -10.00 19.64
CA THR A 106 19.80 -10.29 19.07
C THR A 106 20.14 -9.32 17.96
N LEU A 107 19.24 -9.11 16.99
CA LEU A 107 19.47 -8.16 15.90
C LEU A 107 19.73 -6.74 16.40
N ILE A 108 18.92 -6.23 17.34
CA ILE A 108 19.09 -4.88 17.88
C ILE A 108 20.43 -4.78 18.60
N THR A 109 20.80 -5.80 19.38
CA THR A 109 22.07 -5.82 20.12
C THR A 109 23.26 -5.83 19.15
N ASP A 110 23.26 -6.75 18.17
CA ASP A 110 24.33 -6.89 17.19
C ASP A 110 24.46 -5.63 16.33
N LEU A 111 23.34 -5.03 15.93
CA LEU A 111 23.31 -3.78 15.19
C LEU A 111 23.94 -2.64 15.99
N VAL A 112 23.56 -2.48 17.25
CA VAL A 112 24.10 -1.40 18.10
C VAL A 112 25.60 -1.56 18.30
N VAL A 113 26.06 -2.78 18.62
CA VAL A 113 27.50 -3.08 18.77
C VAL A 113 28.26 -2.78 17.47
N PHE A 114 27.69 -3.17 16.33
CA PHE A 114 28.26 -2.88 15.02
C PHE A 114 28.37 -1.37 14.76
N LEU A 115 27.29 -0.62 14.99
CA LEU A 115 27.27 0.83 14.80
C LEU A 115 28.33 1.54 15.66
N GLU A 116 28.46 1.14 16.93
CA GLU A 116 29.47 1.68 17.84
C GLU A 116 30.90 1.34 17.40
N THR A 117 31.13 0.08 17.00
CA THR A 117 32.46 -0.43 16.59
C THR A 117 32.98 0.28 15.35
N HIS A 118 32.10 0.56 14.39
CA HIS A 118 32.44 1.27 13.16
C HIS A 118 32.26 2.79 13.25
N HIS A 119 31.94 3.33 14.43
CA HIS A 119 31.79 4.77 14.67
C HIS A 119 30.72 5.46 13.81
N PHE A 120 29.61 4.77 13.54
CA PHE A 120 28.44 5.41 12.96
C PHE A 120 27.86 6.44 13.91
N VAL A 121 27.33 7.53 13.37
CA VAL A 121 26.65 8.57 14.15
C VAL A 121 25.18 8.67 13.76
N GLN A 122 24.31 8.91 14.74
CA GLN A 122 22.89 9.12 14.49
C GLN A 122 22.68 10.46 13.78
N VAL A 123 22.02 10.44 12.63
CA VAL A 123 21.71 11.64 11.84
C VAL A 123 20.26 11.67 11.40
N CYS A 124 19.79 12.84 10.99
CA CYS A 124 18.49 12.98 10.35
C CYS A 124 18.43 12.17 9.04
N ALA A 125 17.47 11.26 8.89
CA ALA A 125 17.33 10.43 7.68
C ALA A 125 17.13 11.24 6.39
N TYR A 126 16.56 12.45 6.52
CA TYR A 126 16.27 13.34 5.38
C TYR A 126 17.44 14.25 5.00
N SER A 127 18.00 15.00 5.96
CA SER A 127 19.05 16.00 5.68
C SER A 127 20.47 15.51 5.90
N GLY A 128 20.69 14.39 6.58
CA GLY A 128 22.01 13.90 6.97
C GLY A 128 22.67 14.69 8.11
N GLN A 129 22.00 15.70 8.67
CA GLN A 129 22.55 16.51 9.75
C GLN A 129 22.61 15.73 11.07
N GLU A 130 23.75 15.82 11.74
CA GLU A 130 23.91 15.39 13.13
C GLU A 130 23.08 16.25 14.10
N GLY A 131 22.63 15.64 15.19
CA GLY A 131 21.85 16.32 16.23
C GLY A 131 20.65 15.50 16.69
N PRO A 132 19.72 16.11 17.45
CA PRO A 132 18.54 15.43 17.94
C PRO A 132 17.65 14.91 16.81
N VAL A 133 17.52 13.59 16.73
CA VAL A 133 16.59 12.91 15.83
C VAL A 133 15.38 12.47 16.63
N GLY A 134 14.19 12.76 16.12
CA GLY A 134 12.91 12.31 16.67
C GLY A 134 12.21 11.34 15.74
N LEU A 135 11.18 10.68 16.27
CA LEU A 135 10.29 9.81 15.52
C LEU A 135 9.01 10.58 15.20
N TYR A 136 8.72 10.78 13.93
CA TYR A 136 7.56 11.56 13.48
C TYR A 136 6.67 10.73 12.57
N GLN A 137 5.37 10.98 12.64
CA GLN A 137 4.38 10.46 11.71
C GLN A 137 3.87 11.57 10.81
N LEU A 138 3.95 11.35 9.51
CA LEU A 138 3.41 12.20 8.45
C LEU A 138 2.62 11.29 7.51
N GLY A 139 1.30 11.37 7.55
CA GLY A 139 0.46 10.41 6.85
C GLY A 139 0.52 9.00 7.47
N ASP A 140 0.66 8.01 6.61
CA ASP A 140 0.88 6.60 6.98
C ASP A 140 2.37 6.25 7.17
N SER A 141 3.26 7.22 6.98
CA SER A 141 4.70 7.02 7.01
C SER A 141 5.33 7.51 8.31
N ILE A 142 6.33 6.76 8.76
CA ILE A 142 7.11 7.02 9.97
C ILE A 142 8.51 7.45 9.57
N PHE A 143 9.02 8.50 10.21
CA PHE A 143 10.26 9.17 9.85
C PHE A 143 11.17 9.32 11.07
N LEU A 144 12.46 9.01 10.87
CA LEU A 144 13.55 9.33 11.79
C LEU A 144 14.25 10.60 11.30
N ILE A 145 13.77 11.76 11.74
CA ILE A 145 14.22 13.05 11.21
C ILE A 145 14.43 14.08 12.33
N ASN A 146 15.10 15.19 12.01
CA ASN A 146 15.19 16.32 12.93
C ASN A 146 13.94 17.22 12.83
N GLU A 147 13.80 18.15 13.79
CA GLU A 147 12.64 19.06 13.87
C GLU A 147 12.53 19.96 12.62
N GLU A 148 13.64 20.42 12.06
CA GLU A 148 13.65 21.27 10.85
C GLU A 148 13.07 20.54 9.64
N SER A 149 13.54 19.32 9.39
CA SER A 149 13.03 18.45 8.32
C SER A 149 11.57 18.09 8.57
N TYR A 150 11.18 17.88 9.83
CA TYR A 150 9.79 17.62 10.18
C TYR A 150 8.90 18.81 9.85
N GLN A 151 9.27 20.04 10.19
CA GLN A 151 8.49 21.24 9.87
C GLN A 151 8.40 21.47 8.35
N LEU A 152 9.49 21.22 7.61
CA LEU A 152 9.49 21.29 6.15
C LEU A 152 8.51 20.28 5.54
N LEU A 153 8.63 18.99 5.91
CA LEU A 153 7.76 17.93 5.40
C LEU A 153 6.30 18.12 5.82
N LYS A 154 6.06 18.56 7.05
CA LYS A 154 4.74 18.95 7.54
C LYS A 154 4.14 20.07 6.69
N SER A 155 4.90 21.11 6.39
CA SER A 155 4.42 22.23 5.56
C SER A 155 4.07 21.79 4.14
N ASN A 156 4.90 20.93 3.53
CA ASN A 156 4.66 20.38 2.20
C ASN A 156 3.40 19.49 2.17
N LEU A 157 3.23 18.64 3.19
CA LEU A 157 2.05 17.79 3.32
C LEU A 157 0.79 18.65 3.53
N GLN A 158 0.87 19.69 4.36
CA GLN A 158 -0.24 20.62 4.58
C GLN A 158 -0.62 21.35 3.27
N ILE A 159 0.36 21.80 2.49
CA ILE A 159 0.13 22.39 1.15
C ILE A 159 -0.56 21.39 0.23
N GLU A 160 -0.12 20.12 0.21
CA GLU A 160 -0.76 19.08 -0.61
C GLU A 160 -2.22 18.87 -0.18
N VAL A 161 -2.47 18.71 1.13
CA VAL A 161 -3.81 18.53 1.69
C VAL A 161 -4.70 19.73 1.37
N ASP A 162 -4.23 20.96 1.62
CA ASP A 162 -4.99 22.18 1.37
C ASP A 162 -5.26 22.36 -0.13
N SER A 163 -4.28 22.05 -0.99
CA SER A 163 -4.46 22.11 -2.44
C SER A 163 -5.55 21.14 -2.90
N TYR A 164 -5.57 19.92 -2.38
CA TYR A 164 -6.60 18.92 -2.71
C TYR A 164 -7.97 19.32 -2.16
N GLN A 165 -8.02 19.83 -0.93
CA GLN A 165 -9.29 20.24 -0.33
C GLN A 165 -9.91 21.45 -1.03
N ASN A 166 -9.09 22.42 -1.43
CA ASN A 166 -9.53 23.63 -2.11
C ASN A 166 -9.72 23.47 -3.63
N GLN A 167 -9.29 22.35 -4.21
CA GLN A 167 -9.57 22.04 -5.60
C GLN A 167 -11.06 21.90 -5.87
N LYS A 168 -11.53 22.63 -6.88
CA LYS A 168 -12.89 22.47 -7.40
C LYS A 168 -12.99 21.18 -8.22
N GLU A 169 -13.85 20.28 -7.77
CA GLU A 169 -14.18 19.04 -8.49
C GLU A 169 -14.78 19.38 -9.87
N ASN A 170 -14.18 18.85 -10.93
CA ASN A 170 -14.74 18.94 -12.27
C ASN A 170 -15.56 17.69 -12.57
N VAL A 171 -16.82 17.70 -12.15
CA VAL A 171 -17.72 16.54 -12.25
C VAL A 171 -17.87 16.01 -13.68
N LEU A 172 -17.88 16.91 -14.67
CA LEU A 172 -18.02 16.53 -16.07
C LEU A 172 -16.79 15.78 -16.57
N LEU A 173 -15.60 16.33 -16.36
CA LEU A 173 -14.35 15.66 -16.74
C LEU A 173 -14.14 14.39 -15.92
N GLY A 174 -14.52 14.39 -14.64
CA GLY A 174 -14.51 13.20 -13.80
C GLY A 174 -15.42 12.09 -14.35
N ALA A 175 -16.63 12.42 -14.82
CA ALA A 175 -17.52 11.43 -15.43
C ALA A 175 -16.93 10.80 -16.71
N VAL A 176 -16.26 11.60 -17.55
CA VAL A 176 -15.50 11.11 -18.71
C VAL A 176 -14.36 10.20 -18.26
N GLY A 177 -13.64 10.59 -17.20
CA GLY A 177 -12.56 9.81 -16.62
C GLY A 177 -13.03 8.48 -16.05
N ALA A 178 -14.17 8.47 -15.37
CA ALA A 178 -14.81 7.25 -14.88
C ALA A 178 -15.18 6.30 -16.02
N LEU A 179 -15.76 6.82 -17.10
CA LEU A 179 -16.06 6.02 -18.29
C LEU A 179 -14.80 5.37 -18.86
N LEU A 180 -13.74 6.16 -19.11
CA LEU A 180 -12.47 5.64 -19.64
C LEU A 180 -11.85 4.60 -18.70
N GLY A 181 -11.85 4.89 -17.39
CA GLY A 181 -11.39 3.98 -16.35
C GLY A 181 -12.18 2.68 -16.30
N ALA A 182 -13.51 2.76 -16.43
CA ALA A 182 -14.38 1.59 -16.45
C ALA A 182 -14.16 0.73 -17.71
N LEU A 183 -13.95 1.35 -18.88
CA LEU A 183 -13.64 0.61 -20.10
C LEU A 183 -12.32 -0.16 -19.98
N ILE A 184 -11.26 0.49 -19.49
CA ILE A 184 -9.96 -0.15 -19.26
C ILE A 184 -10.08 -1.26 -18.21
N GLY A 185 -10.70 -0.95 -17.06
CA GLY A 185 -10.91 -1.90 -15.98
C GLY A 185 -11.76 -3.10 -16.40
N GLY A 186 -12.79 -2.88 -17.23
CA GLY A 186 -13.65 -3.92 -17.78
C GLY A 186 -12.92 -4.84 -18.75
N ALA A 187 -12.06 -4.30 -19.61
CA ALA A 187 -11.23 -5.10 -20.51
C ALA A 187 -10.24 -5.99 -19.72
N VAL A 188 -9.60 -5.45 -18.68
CA VAL A 188 -8.71 -6.23 -17.81
C VAL A 188 -9.49 -7.28 -17.02
N ALA A 189 -10.67 -6.93 -16.49
CA ALA A 189 -11.55 -7.86 -15.80
C ALA A 189 -11.96 -9.05 -16.70
N LEU A 190 -12.32 -8.77 -17.96
CA LEU A 190 -12.66 -9.78 -18.96
C LEU A 190 -11.47 -10.73 -19.22
N PHE A 191 -10.27 -10.17 -19.35
CA PHE A 191 -9.05 -10.96 -19.55
C PHE A 191 -8.75 -11.87 -18.34
N ILE A 192 -8.88 -11.36 -17.12
CA ILE A 192 -8.70 -12.13 -15.87
C ILE A 192 -9.73 -13.26 -15.78
N ALA A 193 -11.01 -13.00 -16.10
CA ALA A 193 -12.06 -13.99 -16.08
C ALA A 193 -11.78 -15.16 -17.04
N ARG A 194 -11.23 -14.86 -18.22
CA ARG A 194 -10.85 -15.86 -19.24
C ARG A 194 -9.69 -16.75 -18.84
N LEU A 195 -8.82 -16.29 -17.93
CA LEU A 195 -7.73 -17.08 -17.38
C LEU A 195 -8.17 -17.97 -16.20
N GLY A 196 -9.46 -17.94 -15.83
CA GLY A 196 -10.00 -18.73 -14.72
C GLY A 196 -9.60 -18.22 -13.33
N TYR A 197 -9.09 -16.99 -13.23
CA TYR A 197 -8.76 -16.37 -11.95
C TYR A 197 -10.01 -15.90 -11.18
N VAL A 198 -9.86 -15.74 -9.86
CA VAL A 198 -10.94 -15.38 -8.93
C VAL A 198 -11.58 -14.04 -9.33
N ALA A 199 -12.89 -14.06 -9.59
CA ALA A 199 -13.66 -12.90 -10.04
C ALA A 199 -13.64 -11.70 -9.06
N MET A 200 -13.22 -11.91 -7.80
CA MET A 200 -12.90 -10.84 -6.84
C MET A 200 -11.81 -9.89 -7.35
N VAL A 201 -10.73 -10.41 -7.94
CA VAL A 201 -9.60 -9.59 -8.42
C VAL A 201 -10.05 -8.71 -9.57
N ALA A 202 -10.84 -9.27 -10.49
CA ALA A 202 -11.43 -8.54 -11.61
C ALA A 202 -12.33 -7.38 -11.13
N GLY A 203 -13.16 -7.60 -10.10
CA GLY A 203 -13.99 -6.57 -9.49
C GLY A 203 -13.19 -5.45 -8.82
N ILE A 204 -12.10 -5.79 -8.12
CA ILE A 204 -11.18 -4.80 -7.51
C ILE A 204 -10.52 -3.94 -8.59
N VAL A 205 -9.98 -4.55 -9.64
CA VAL A 205 -9.32 -3.82 -10.73
C VAL A 205 -10.29 -2.85 -11.41
N LEU A 206 -11.50 -3.31 -11.77
CA LEU A 206 -12.54 -2.45 -12.33
C LEU A 206 -12.89 -1.28 -11.39
N GLY A 207 -13.02 -1.57 -10.09
CA GLY A 207 -13.27 -0.59 -9.04
C GLY A 207 -12.23 0.53 -9.01
N ILE A 208 -10.95 0.13 -8.93
CA ILE A 208 -9.82 1.06 -8.83
C ILE A 208 -9.71 1.89 -10.11
N CYS A 209 -9.74 1.26 -11.29
CA CYS A 209 -9.60 1.96 -12.56
C CYS A 209 -10.71 2.99 -12.77
N THR A 210 -11.96 2.66 -12.42
CA THR A 210 -13.10 3.58 -12.59
C THR A 210 -13.02 4.78 -11.64
N ILE A 211 -12.70 4.57 -10.36
CA ILE A 211 -12.60 5.66 -9.37
C ILE A 211 -11.37 6.52 -9.63
N LYS A 212 -10.22 5.92 -9.92
CA LYS A 212 -8.99 6.66 -10.26
C LYS A 212 -9.13 7.41 -11.58
N GLY A 213 -9.80 6.83 -12.56
CA GLY A 213 -10.15 7.54 -13.80
C GLY A 213 -10.97 8.81 -13.51
N TYR A 214 -11.97 8.71 -12.62
CA TYR A 214 -12.70 9.89 -12.17
C TYR A 214 -11.80 10.90 -11.48
N GLU A 215 -10.98 10.47 -10.52
CA GLU A 215 -10.11 11.34 -9.73
C GLU A 215 -9.14 12.13 -10.61
N ILE A 216 -8.52 11.49 -11.59
CA ILE A 216 -7.50 12.10 -12.45
C ILE A 216 -8.09 13.26 -13.27
N LEU A 217 -9.25 13.05 -13.91
CA LEU A 217 -9.87 14.09 -14.74
C LEU A 217 -10.77 15.05 -13.96
N GLY A 218 -11.39 14.56 -12.89
CA GLY A 218 -12.24 15.31 -11.98
C GLY A 218 -11.47 16.12 -10.93
N ARG A 219 -10.16 15.86 -10.80
CA ARG A 219 -9.19 16.43 -9.82
C ARG A 219 -9.44 16.08 -8.36
N LYS A 220 -10.70 15.81 -8.00
CA LYS A 220 -11.15 15.45 -6.66
C LYS A 220 -12.27 14.43 -6.78
N VAL A 221 -12.38 13.51 -5.83
CA VAL A 221 -13.53 12.59 -5.74
C VAL A 221 -14.40 13.01 -4.56
N SER A 222 -15.58 13.56 -4.84
CA SER A 222 -16.61 13.76 -3.81
C SER A 222 -17.59 12.58 -3.79
N ARG A 223 -18.60 12.66 -2.92
CA ARG A 223 -19.74 11.72 -2.93
C ARG A 223 -20.42 11.66 -4.31
N LYS A 224 -20.44 12.76 -5.07
CA LYS A 224 -20.99 12.79 -6.43
C LYS A 224 -20.16 11.94 -7.37
N GLY A 225 -18.84 12.06 -7.29
CA GLY A 225 -17.91 11.24 -8.07
C GLY A 225 -18.06 9.75 -7.77
N ILE A 226 -18.21 9.37 -6.50
CA ILE A 226 -18.46 7.97 -6.11
C ILE A 226 -19.73 7.44 -6.78
N VAL A 227 -20.85 8.18 -6.72
CA VAL A 227 -22.12 7.76 -7.34
C VAL A 227 -21.98 7.60 -8.85
N ILE A 228 -21.34 8.56 -9.53
CA ILE A 228 -21.12 8.50 -10.99
C ILE A 228 -20.24 7.30 -11.36
N SER A 229 -19.14 7.08 -10.64
CA SER A 229 -18.26 5.93 -10.84
C SER A 229 -19.00 4.61 -10.59
N SER A 230 -19.85 4.52 -9.56
CA SER A 230 -20.65 3.33 -9.30
C SER A 230 -21.64 3.02 -10.43
N ILE A 231 -22.27 4.03 -11.03
CA ILE A 231 -23.15 3.84 -12.21
C ILE A 231 -22.35 3.23 -13.36
N TRP A 232 -21.17 3.79 -13.66
CA TRP A 232 -20.30 3.25 -14.71
C TRP A 232 -19.83 1.82 -14.43
N MET A 233 -19.47 1.49 -13.19
CA MET A 233 -19.11 0.12 -12.82
C MET A 233 -20.26 -0.85 -13.11
N VAL A 234 -21.50 -0.51 -12.73
CA VAL A 234 -22.67 -1.36 -12.99
C VAL A 234 -22.87 -1.56 -14.49
N ILE A 235 -22.84 -0.48 -15.27
CA ILE A 235 -22.96 -0.55 -16.74
C ILE A 235 -21.88 -1.47 -17.34
N THR A 236 -20.63 -1.30 -16.90
CA THR A 236 -19.51 -2.11 -17.38
C THR A 236 -19.62 -3.58 -16.97
N VAL A 237 -20.10 -3.89 -15.77
CA VAL A 237 -20.38 -5.27 -15.32
C VAL A 237 -21.35 -5.96 -16.26
N PHE A 238 -22.45 -5.29 -16.61
CA PHE A 238 -23.39 -5.82 -17.59
C PHE A 238 -22.72 -6.03 -18.95
N LEU A 239 -21.96 -5.04 -19.42
CA LEU A 239 -21.28 -5.12 -20.71
C LEU A 239 -20.26 -6.27 -20.76
N VAL A 240 -19.45 -6.44 -19.71
CA VAL A 240 -18.46 -7.53 -19.58
C VAL A 240 -19.17 -8.88 -19.62
N ASN A 241 -20.26 -9.05 -18.89
CA ASN A 241 -21.04 -10.29 -18.91
C ASN A 241 -21.62 -10.59 -20.31
N GLN A 242 -22.13 -9.56 -21.02
CA GLN A 242 -22.64 -9.75 -22.38
C GLN A 242 -21.55 -10.12 -23.38
N ILE A 243 -20.38 -9.49 -23.28
CA ILE A 243 -19.23 -9.80 -24.13
C ILE A 243 -18.73 -11.22 -23.84
N ASP A 244 -18.68 -11.63 -22.57
CA ASP A 244 -18.22 -12.97 -22.19
C ASP A 244 -19.15 -14.08 -22.73
N LEU A 245 -20.47 -13.91 -22.60
CA LEU A 245 -21.46 -14.82 -23.18
C LEU A 245 -21.35 -14.89 -24.70
N ALA A 246 -21.19 -13.75 -25.38
CA ALA A 246 -21.01 -13.71 -26.83
C ALA A 246 -19.74 -14.46 -27.25
N MET A 247 -18.63 -14.28 -26.53
CA MET A 247 -17.40 -15.01 -26.78
C MET A 247 -17.53 -16.52 -26.48
N GLU A 248 -18.35 -16.93 -25.51
CA GLU A 248 -18.67 -18.35 -25.28
C GLU A 248 -19.43 -18.95 -26.48
N VAL A 249 -20.39 -18.21 -27.04
CA VAL A 249 -21.12 -18.62 -28.25
C VAL A 249 -20.18 -18.73 -29.46
N VAL A 250 -19.28 -17.76 -29.65
CA VAL A 250 -18.23 -17.82 -30.69
C VAL A 250 -17.39 -19.09 -30.53
N ALA A 251 -16.95 -19.39 -29.31
CA ALA A 251 -16.11 -20.56 -29.05
C ALA A 251 -16.82 -21.89 -29.30
N LYS A 252 -18.14 -21.98 -29.01
CA LYS A 252 -18.91 -23.22 -29.20
C LYS A 252 -19.42 -23.43 -30.62
N LEU A 253 -19.84 -22.37 -31.29
CA LEU A 253 -20.53 -22.44 -32.60
C LEU A 253 -19.67 -21.96 -33.77
N GLY A 254 -18.50 -21.40 -33.53
CA GLY A 254 -17.59 -20.93 -34.58
C GLY A 254 -18.12 -19.74 -35.40
N VAL A 255 -19.11 -19.02 -34.88
CA VAL A 255 -19.74 -17.87 -35.54
C VAL A 255 -18.96 -16.58 -35.29
N GLU A 256 -19.20 -15.55 -36.09
CA GLU A 256 -18.59 -14.22 -35.88
C GLU A 256 -19.07 -13.57 -34.57
N PHE A 257 -18.18 -12.82 -33.90
CA PHE A 257 -18.48 -12.15 -32.63
C PHE A 257 -19.65 -11.18 -32.74
N ALA A 258 -19.72 -10.37 -33.80
CA ALA A 258 -20.82 -9.41 -33.98
C ALA A 258 -22.18 -10.11 -34.07
N PHE A 259 -22.23 -11.26 -34.75
CA PHE A 259 -23.43 -12.08 -34.83
C PHE A 259 -23.78 -12.69 -33.48
N ALA A 260 -22.81 -13.32 -32.80
CA ALA A 260 -23.00 -13.89 -31.46
C ALA A 260 -23.48 -12.84 -30.45
N PHE A 261 -22.84 -11.67 -30.42
CA PHE A 261 -23.19 -10.57 -29.51
C PHE A 261 -24.61 -10.07 -29.78
N ARG A 262 -25.00 -9.90 -31.04
CA ARG A 262 -26.38 -9.50 -31.39
C ARG A 262 -27.40 -10.54 -30.93
N VAL A 263 -27.16 -11.82 -31.21
CA VAL A 263 -28.09 -12.91 -30.85
C VAL A 263 -28.23 -13.04 -29.34
N VAL A 264 -27.11 -13.07 -28.61
CA VAL A 264 -27.10 -13.13 -27.14
C VAL A 264 -27.92 -11.98 -26.54
N ASN A 265 -27.69 -10.75 -26.99
CA ASN A 265 -28.45 -9.61 -26.48
C ASN A 265 -29.93 -9.71 -26.86
N GLN A 266 -30.27 -10.13 -28.08
CA GLN A 266 -31.67 -10.29 -28.50
C GLN A 266 -32.42 -11.32 -27.65
N LEU A 267 -31.80 -12.48 -27.36
CA LEU A 267 -32.38 -13.52 -26.52
C LEU A 267 -32.64 -13.00 -25.10
N ILE A 268 -31.63 -12.37 -24.51
CA ILE A 268 -31.72 -11.78 -23.16
C ILE A 268 -32.82 -10.70 -23.10
N PHE A 269 -32.91 -9.82 -24.10
CA PHE A 269 -33.97 -8.80 -24.16
C PHE A 269 -35.37 -9.40 -24.37
N SER A 270 -35.48 -10.57 -25.00
CA SER A 270 -36.74 -11.31 -25.12
C SER A 270 -37.12 -12.13 -23.88
N GLY A 271 -36.27 -12.12 -22.84
CA GLY A 271 -36.48 -12.87 -21.60
C GLY A 271 -36.03 -14.32 -21.66
N ASP A 272 -35.29 -14.71 -22.71
CA ASP A 272 -34.68 -16.03 -22.85
C ASP A 272 -33.24 -15.97 -22.32
N PHE A 273 -33.02 -16.53 -21.14
CA PHE A 273 -31.76 -16.45 -20.41
C PHE A 273 -31.10 -17.82 -20.36
N PRO A 274 -29.77 -17.90 -20.58
CA PRO A 274 -29.00 -19.09 -20.27
C PRO A 274 -29.14 -19.50 -18.79
N ASP A 275 -29.09 -20.80 -18.48
CA ASP A 275 -29.32 -21.36 -17.14
C ASP A 275 -28.50 -20.68 -16.01
N ASN A 276 -27.28 -20.22 -16.32
CA ASN A 276 -26.38 -19.58 -15.34
C ASN A 276 -26.30 -18.06 -15.46
N TYR A 277 -27.16 -17.43 -16.26
CA TYR A 277 -27.08 -15.99 -16.55
C TYR A 277 -27.14 -15.13 -15.28
N PHE A 278 -28.18 -15.33 -14.47
CA PHE A 278 -28.36 -14.56 -13.24
C PHE A 278 -27.32 -14.91 -12.17
N TYR A 279 -26.84 -16.15 -12.16
CA TYR A 279 -25.78 -16.57 -11.24
C TYR A 279 -24.45 -15.87 -11.56
N ASN A 280 -24.04 -15.87 -12.84
CA ASN A 280 -22.82 -15.19 -13.29
C ASN A 280 -22.90 -13.68 -13.08
N LEU A 281 -24.06 -13.08 -13.41
CA LEU A 281 -24.31 -11.67 -13.19
C LEU A 281 -24.29 -11.30 -11.70
N ALA A 282 -24.93 -12.09 -10.84
CA ALA A 282 -24.94 -11.87 -9.39
C ALA A 282 -23.52 -11.98 -8.81
N MET A 283 -22.74 -12.96 -9.26
CA MET A 283 -21.35 -13.13 -8.84
C MET A 283 -20.48 -11.93 -9.25
N LEU A 284 -20.59 -11.49 -10.51
CA LEU A 284 -19.88 -10.32 -11.01
C LEU A 284 -20.29 -9.05 -10.25
N ALA A 285 -21.58 -8.90 -9.93
CA ALA A 285 -22.10 -7.79 -9.13
C ALA A 285 -21.55 -7.80 -7.69
N VAL A 286 -21.56 -8.95 -7.00
CA VAL A 286 -21.00 -9.08 -5.64
C VAL A 286 -19.52 -8.72 -5.62
N PHE A 287 -18.73 -9.23 -6.56
CA PHE A 287 -17.30 -8.92 -6.61
C PHE A 287 -17.03 -7.47 -7.00
N THR A 288 -17.86 -6.86 -7.84
CA THR A 288 -17.78 -5.43 -8.14
C THR A 288 -18.12 -4.59 -6.92
N LEU A 289 -19.11 -4.99 -6.11
CA LEU A 289 -19.43 -4.32 -4.85
C LEU A 289 -18.28 -4.41 -3.84
N VAL A 290 -17.65 -5.59 -3.72
CA VAL A 290 -16.44 -5.77 -2.91
C VAL A 290 -15.30 -4.88 -3.43
N GLY A 291 -15.05 -4.89 -4.74
CA GLY A 291 -14.04 -4.05 -5.38
C GLY A 291 -14.28 -2.55 -5.21
N ALA A 292 -15.55 -2.12 -5.33
CA ALA A 292 -15.98 -0.76 -5.05
C ALA A 292 -15.75 -0.41 -3.58
N GLY A 293 -16.09 -1.30 -2.65
CA GLY A 293 -15.82 -1.14 -1.21
C GLY A 293 -14.33 -0.93 -0.92
N VAL A 294 -13.46 -1.78 -1.49
CA VAL A 294 -11.99 -1.65 -1.37
C VAL A 294 -11.51 -0.33 -1.97
N SER A 295 -12.01 0.05 -3.14
CA SER A 295 -11.58 1.27 -3.84
C SER A 295 -12.04 2.56 -3.14
N ILE A 296 -13.25 2.58 -2.60
CA ILE A 296 -13.76 3.68 -1.78
C ILE A 296 -12.95 3.76 -0.47
N SER A 297 -12.65 2.60 0.14
CA SER A 297 -11.86 2.55 1.36
C SER A 297 -10.43 3.04 1.15
N SER A 298 -9.80 2.78 -0.01
CA SER A 298 -8.44 3.27 -0.29
C SER A 298 -8.41 4.78 -0.48
N VAL A 299 -9.39 5.37 -1.17
CA VAL A 299 -9.54 6.83 -1.29
C VAL A 299 -9.81 7.45 0.08
N TRP A 300 -10.69 6.87 0.89
CA TRP A 300 -11.02 7.42 2.20
C TRP A 300 -9.90 7.22 3.22
N SER A 301 -9.23 6.07 3.23
CA SER A 301 -8.04 5.84 4.07
C SER A 301 -6.99 6.89 3.75
N SER A 302 -6.69 7.10 2.46
CA SER A 302 -5.77 8.15 2.03
C SER A 302 -6.21 9.54 2.51
N HIS A 303 -7.50 9.87 2.46
CA HIS A 303 -7.99 11.16 2.98
C HIS A 303 -7.90 11.28 4.51
N LYS A 304 -8.13 10.18 5.24
CA LYS A 304 -8.10 10.17 6.70
C LYS A 304 -6.69 10.27 7.24
N THR A 305 -5.73 9.66 6.56
CA THR A 305 -4.34 9.59 7.01
C THR A 305 -3.51 10.74 6.50
N LYS A 306 -3.78 11.30 5.31
CA LYS A 306 -3.05 12.46 4.74
C LYS A 306 -2.91 13.68 5.67
N GLY A 307 -3.81 13.87 6.63
CA GLY A 307 -3.74 14.98 7.60
C GLY A 307 -3.04 14.66 8.92
N ILE A 308 -2.61 13.41 9.15
CA ILE A 308 -1.97 13.01 10.41
C ILE A 308 -0.54 13.55 10.41
N VAL A 309 -0.28 14.46 11.35
CA VAL A 309 1.05 14.99 11.58
C VAL A 309 1.30 15.06 13.08
N ARG A 310 2.20 14.22 13.59
CA ARG A 310 2.53 14.18 15.03
C ARG A 310 3.96 13.75 15.29
N LYS A 311 4.47 14.19 16.44
CA LYS A 311 5.71 13.70 17.03
C LYS A 311 5.39 12.52 17.95
N ILE A 312 6.09 11.41 17.77
CA ILE A 312 5.97 10.20 18.60
C ILE A 312 7.05 10.21 19.69
N ALA A 313 8.30 10.53 19.34
CA ALA A 313 9.44 10.62 20.25
C ALA A 313 10.35 11.80 19.89
#